data_AF-A0A3D2S6E8-F1
#
_entry.id   AF-A0A3D2S6E8-F1
#
_cell.length_a   1.000
_cell.length_b   1.000
_cell.length_c   1.000
_cell.angle_alpha   90.00
_cell.angle_beta   90.00
_cell.angle_gamma   90.00
#
_symmetry.space_group_name_H-M   'P 1'
#
loop_
_entity.id
_entity.type
_entity.pdbx_description
1 polymer ?
#
loop_
_entity_poly.entity_id
_entity_poly.type
_entity_poly.pdbx_seq_one_letter_code
_entity_poly.pdbx_strand_id
1 'polypeptide(L)'
;IVWARRFASYKRADLVLRDKERFLKMVNNTKYPVQIIWAGKPYPMDYGSVNTFNEIITFNRGRANCATLVGYEIMLSRQLKRGSDVWLNTPRRPHEASGTSGMTAAMNGSVNVSINDGWIPEFARHGENAFVTPTADHTTMDIESIDNFDHENI
;
A
#
# COMPACT_ATOMS: atom_id res chain seq x y z
N ILE A 1 -3.57 7.72 5.28
CA ILE A 1 -2.87 6.82 4.34
C ILE A 1 -3.85 5.78 3.82
N VAL A 2 -3.95 5.58 2.50
CA VAL A 2 -4.86 4.60 1.90
C VAL A 2 -4.09 3.61 1.04
N TRP A 3 -4.29 2.32 1.31
CA TRP A 3 -3.96 1.25 0.38
C TRP A 3 -5.26 0.66 -0.15
N ALA A 4 -5.56 0.86 -1.44
CA ALA A 4 -6.80 0.33 -1.99
C ALA A 4 -6.70 -0.18 -3.42
N ARG A 5 -6.85 -1.50 -3.60
CA ARG A 5 -6.73 -2.23 -4.87
C ARG A 5 -7.14 -3.69 -4.68
N ARG A 6 -7.14 -4.49 -5.76
CA ARG A 6 -7.29 -5.96 -5.64
C ARG A 6 -6.21 -6.52 -4.69
N PHE A 7 -6.58 -7.48 -3.85
CA PHE A 7 -5.60 -8.24 -3.08
C PHE A 7 -4.99 -9.30 -4.00
N ALA A 8 -3.67 -9.25 -4.13
CA ALA A 8 -2.84 -10.17 -4.89
C ALA A 8 -1.46 -10.23 -4.21
N SER A 9 -0.82 -11.40 -4.21
CA SER A 9 0.46 -11.62 -3.52
C SER A 9 1.54 -10.59 -3.89
N TYR A 10 1.69 -10.26 -5.18
CA TYR A 10 2.68 -9.27 -5.61
C TYR A 10 2.33 -7.83 -5.21
N LYS A 11 1.08 -7.51 -4.84
CA LYS A 11 0.69 -6.15 -4.43
C LYS A 11 1.01 -5.85 -2.97
N ARG A 12 1.36 -6.88 -2.18
CA ARG A 12 1.91 -6.81 -0.81
C ARG A 12 1.17 -5.81 0.09
N ALA A 13 -0.11 -6.06 0.31
CA ALA A 13 -0.97 -5.21 1.17
C ALA A 13 -0.49 -5.11 2.62
N ASP A 14 0.24 -6.14 3.03
CA ASP A 14 0.82 -6.42 4.34
C ASP A 14 2.29 -6.00 4.46
N LEU A 15 2.90 -5.42 3.42
CA LEU A 15 4.33 -5.03 3.44
C LEU A 15 4.65 -4.14 4.66
N VAL A 16 3.78 -3.18 4.97
CA VAL A 16 3.95 -2.27 6.14
C VAL A 16 3.74 -2.96 7.49
N LEU A 17 3.20 -4.18 7.50
CA LEU A 17 2.94 -4.97 8.71
C LEU A 17 4.03 -6.02 8.97
N ARG A 18 5.08 -6.12 8.14
CA ARG A 18 6.20 -7.03 8.36
C ARG A 18 6.88 -6.76 9.71
N ASP A 19 7.16 -5.49 10.03
CA ASP A 19 7.50 -5.03 11.38
C ASP A 19 6.30 -4.39 12.08
N LYS A 20 5.57 -5.20 12.84
CA LYS A 20 4.39 -4.76 13.60
C LYS A 20 4.76 -3.77 14.69
N GLU A 21 5.94 -3.85 15.29
CA GLU A 21 6.35 -2.95 16.37
C GLU A 21 6.58 -1.54 15.82
N ARG A 22 7.36 -1.43 14.74
CA ARG A 22 7.57 -0.16 14.02
C ARG A 22 6.26 0.44 13.54
N PHE A 23 5.39 -0.38 12.96
CA PHE A 23 4.06 0.06 12.52
C PHE A 23 3.23 0.60 13.69
N LEU A 24 3.18 -0.12 14.82
CA LEU A 24 2.42 0.29 16.01
C LEU A 24 2.96 1.58 16.63
N LYS A 25 4.28 1.79 16.64
CA LYS A 25 4.89 3.06 17.07
C LYS A 25 4.42 4.23 16.18
N MET A 26 4.31 4.00 14.88
CA MET A 26 3.84 5.01 13.93
C MET A 26 2.35 5.35 14.14
N VAL A 27 1.45 4.35 14.11
CA VAL A 27 0.00 4.61 14.17
C VAL A 27 -0.48 5.07 15.56
N ASN A 28 0.28 4.82 16.62
CA ASN A 28 -0.04 5.29 17.98
C ASN A 28 0.68 6.60 18.34
N ASN A 29 1.40 7.23 17.40
CA ASN A 29 2.07 8.49 17.65
C ASN A 29 1.04 9.61 17.87
N THR A 30 1.02 10.21 19.06
CA THR A 30 0.08 11.29 19.41
C THR A 30 0.53 12.67 18.91
N LYS A 31 1.82 12.86 18.62
CA LYS A 31 2.37 14.10 18.08
C LYS A 31 2.12 14.23 16.58
N TYR A 32 2.23 13.12 15.86
CA TYR A 32 1.98 13.04 14.42
C TYR A 32 1.00 11.88 14.16
N PRO A 33 -0.30 12.07 14.44
CA PRO A 33 -1.28 11.00 14.31
C PRO A 33 -1.46 10.62 12.85
N VAL A 34 -1.44 9.32 12.56
CA VAL A 34 -1.69 8.78 11.23
C VAL A 34 -2.80 7.73 11.28
N GLN A 35 -3.68 7.76 10.29
CA GLN A 35 -4.66 6.70 10.05
C GLN A 35 -4.28 5.94 8.77
N ILE A 36 -4.43 4.63 8.81
CA ILE A 36 -4.30 3.78 7.61
C ILE A 36 -5.60 3.02 7.32
N ILE A 37 -5.97 3.04 6.05
CA ILE A 37 -7.17 2.37 5.54
C ILE A 37 -6.74 1.38 4.45
N TRP A 38 -7.12 0.12 4.62
CA TRP A 38 -7.07 -0.89 3.57
C TRP A 38 -8.45 -1.06 2.94
N ALA A 39 -8.52 -1.14 1.62
CA ALA A 39 -9.76 -1.49 0.92
C ALA A 39 -9.48 -2.33 -0.32
N GLY A 40 -10.36 -3.29 -0.61
CA GLY A 40 -10.18 -4.16 -1.76
C GLY A 40 -10.93 -5.47 -1.61
N LYS A 41 -10.73 -6.34 -2.59
CA LYS A 41 -11.25 -7.71 -2.57
C LYS A 41 -10.16 -8.69 -3.03
N PRO A 42 -9.92 -9.79 -2.30
CA PRO A 42 -9.15 -10.92 -2.81
C PRO A 42 -9.97 -11.70 -3.83
N TYR A 43 -9.28 -12.41 -4.72
CA TYR A 43 -9.94 -13.39 -5.58
C TYR A 43 -10.31 -14.64 -4.75
N PRO A 44 -11.54 -15.18 -4.84
CA PRO A 44 -11.99 -16.25 -3.94
C PRO A 44 -11.12 -17.52 -3.91
N MET A 45 -10.45 -17.86 -5.03
CA MET A 45 -9.58 -19.03 -5.13
C MET A 45 -8.10 -18.73 -4.86
N ASP A 46 -7.75 -17.47 -4.60
CA ASP A 46 -6.41 -17.08 -4.15
C ASP A 46 -6.39 -17.11 -2.62
N TYR A 47 -6.22 -18.31 -2.07
CA TYR A 47 -6.21 -18.54 -0.62
C TYR A 47 -5.13 -17.73 0.11
N GLY A 48 -3.99 -17.44 -0.55
CA GLY A 48 -2.93 -16.60 0.02
C GLY A 48 -3.42 -15.17 0.22
N SER A 49 -3.96 -14.55 -0.83
CA SER A 49 -4.51 -13.19 -0.74
C SER A 49 -5.72 -13.09 0.20
N VAL A 50 -6.55 -14.13 0.28
CA VAL A 50 -7.65 -14.22 1.26
C VAL A 50 -7.09 -14.27 2.69
N ASN A 51 -6.04 -15.05 2.93
CA ASN A 51 -5.40 -15.12 4.24
C ASN A 51 -4.80 -13.76 4.64
N THR A 52 -4.03 -13.12 3.76
CA THR A 52 -3.47 -11.77 4.00
C THR A 52 -4.57 -10.75 4.33
N PHE A 53 -5.70 -10.79 3.62
CA PHE A 53 -6.84 -9.92 3.90
C PHE A 53 -7.41 -10.15 5.32
N ASN A 54 -7.60 -11.42 5.70
CA ASN A 54 -8.11 -11.80 7.02
C ASN A 54 -7.14 -11.43 8.15
N GLU A 55 -5.83 -11.56 7.92
CA GLU A 55 -4.79 -11.14 8.87
C GLU A 55 -4.80 -9.63 9.09
N ILE A 56 -4.93 -8.83 8.03
CA ILE A 56 -5.06 -7.37 8.14
C ILE A 56 -6.34 -7.00 8.91
N ILE A 57 -7.48 -7.64 8.64
CA ILE A 57 -8.72 -7.42 9.42
C ILE A 57 -8.48 -7.73 10.89
N THR A 58 -7.87 -8.88 11.19
CA THR A 58 -7.60 -9.33 12.55
C THR A 58 -6.65 -8.37 13.27
N PHE A 59 -5.60 -7.93 12.57
CA PHE A 59 -4.67 -6.94 13.06
C PHE A 59 -5.35 -5.60 13.32
N ASN A 60 -6.31 -5.16 12.50
CA ASN A 60 -6.97 -3.87 12.70
C ASN A 60 -7.97 -3.86 13.88
N ARG A 61 -8.42 -5.01 14.38
CA ARG A 61 -9.38 -5.09 15.49
C ARG A 61 -8.86 -4.35 16.73
N GLY A 62 -9.72 -3.49 17.29
CA GLY A 62 -9.44 -2.74 18.52
C GLY A 62 -8.45 -1.56 18.34
N ARG A 63 -8.06 -1.21 17.11
CA ARG A 63 -7.11 -0.12 16.83
C ARG A 63 -7.84 1.06 16.19
N ALA A 64 -7.87 2.21 16.87
CA ALA A 64 -8.62 3.39 16.42
C ALA A 64 -8.13 3.96 15.07
N ASN A 65 -6.82 3.85 14.81
CA ASN A 65 -6.16 4.45 13.64
C ASN A 65 -5.98 3.48 12.46
N CYS A 66 -6.62 2.31 12.50
CA CYS A 66 -6.54 1.30 11.45
C CYS A 66 -7.94 0.85 11.03
N ALA A 67 -8.22 0.82 9.73
CA ALA A 67 -9.50 0.37 9.20
C ALA A 67 -9.34 -0.53 7.98
N THR A 68 -10.18 -1.56 7.88
CA THR A 68 -10.36 -2.34 6.65
C THR A 68 -11.77 -2.13 6.14
N LEU A 69 -11.92 -1.69 4.90
CA LEU A 69 -13.21 -1.45 4.27
C LEU A 69 -13.50 -2.54 3.23
N VAL A 70 -14.66 -3.17 3.38
CA VAL A 70 -15.21 -4.18 2.46
C VAL A 70 -16.09 -3.52 1.39
N GLY A 71 -16.45 -4.27 0.34
CA GLY A 71 -17.32 -3.75 -0.73
C GLY A 71 -16.62 -2.71 -1.62
N TYR A 72 -15.32 -2.90 -1.87
CA TYR A 72 -14.54 -2.00 -2.72
C TYR A 72 -15.01 -2.05 -4.18
N GLU A 73 -15.87 -1.10 -4.50
CA GLU A 73 -16.38 -0.80 -5.83
C GLU A 73 -16.17 0.69 -6.15
N ILE A 74 -16.64 1.14 -7.31
CA ILE A 74 -16.35 2.49 -7.84
C ILE A 74 -16.73 3.63 -6.89
N MET A 75 -17.84 3.50 -6.16
CA MET A 75 -18.29 4.50 -5.18
C MET A 75 -17.25 4.63 -4.05
N LEU A 76 -16.90 3.52 -3.39
CA LEU A 76 -15.94 3.54 -2.29
C LEU A 76 -14.56 3.98 -2.78
N SER A 77 -14.16 3.54 -3.98
CA SER A 77 -12.92 4.00 -4.64
C SER A 77 -12.89 5.52 -4.81
N ARG A 78 -14.00 6.13 -5.24
CA ARG A 78 -14.13 7.59 -5.40
C ARG A 78 -14.02 8.32 -4.06
N GLN A 79 -14.67 7.82 -3.01
CA GLN A 79 -14.58 8.42 -1.67
C GLN A 79 -13.15 8.36 -1.13
N LEU A 80 -12.50 7.20 -1.23
CA LEU A 80 -11.15 7.01 -0.72
C LEU A 80 -10.13 7.91 -1.42
N LYS A 81 -10.20 8.07 -2.74
CA LYS A 81 -9.30 8.96 -3.49
C LYS A 81 -9.49 10.43 -3.14
N ARG A 82 -10.72 10.85 -2.83
CA ARG A 82 -11.03 12.23 -2.42
C ARG A 82 -10.62 12.54 -0.98
N GLY A 83 -10.57 11.51 -0.13
CA GLY A 83 -10.22 11.64 1.28
C GLY A 83 -8.80 11.20 1.64
N SER A 84 -8.01 10.73 0.68
CA SER A 84 -6.66 10.23 0.95
C SER A 84 -5.62 11.34 0.89
N ASP A 85 -4.92 11.60 1.98
CA ASP A 85 -3.71 12.44 1.94
C ASP A 85 -2.55 11.73 1.24
N VAL A 86 -2.43 10.42 1.48
CA VAL A 86 -1.38 9.55 0.92
C VAL A 86 -2.00 8.31 0.29
N TRP A 87 -1.60 8.03 -0.95
CA TRP A 87 -1.93 6.79 -1.67
C TRP A 87 -0.73 5.86 -1.68
N LEU A 88 -0.83 4.75 -0.95
CA LEU A 88 0.25 3.79 -0.76
C LEU A 88 0.20 2.68 -1.82
N ASN A 89 1.32 2.47 -2.51
CA ASN A 89 1.52 1.45 -3.52
C ASN A 89 2.73 0.57 -3.14
N THR A 90 2.51 -0.72 -2.93
CA THR A 90 3.57 -1.66 -2.52
C THR A 90 3.76 -2.83 -3.50
N PRO A 91 3.64 -2.65 -4.84
CA PRO A 91 3.83 -3.77 -5.76
C PRO A 91 5.26 -4.26 -5.73
N ARG A 92 5.47 -5.57 -5.91
CA ARG A 92 6.77 -6.14 -6.19
C ARG A 92 7.10 -5.83 -7.65
N ARG A 93 8.20 -5.12 -7.87
CA ARG A 93 8.69 -4.83 -9.22
C ARG A 93 9.17 -6.12 -9.91
N PRO A 94 8.95 -6.30 -11.22
CA PRO A 94 8.22 -5.45 -12.17
C PRO A 94 6.78 -5.94 -12.44
N HIS A 95 6.03 -6.34 -11.41
CA HIS A 95 4.72 -6.99 -11.60
C HIS A 95 3.55 -6.02 -11.73
N GLU A 96 3.73 -4.72 -11.50
CA GLU A 96 2.73 -3.71 -11.82
C GLU A 96 2.98 -3.14 -13.22
N ALA A 97 2.09 -3.44 -14.16
CA ALA A 97 2.24 -2.91 -15.52
C ALA A 97 2.07 -1.38 -15.59
N SER A 98 1.16 -0.81 -14.80
CA SER A 98 0.91 0.63 -14.76
C SER A 98 0.34 1.04 -13.39
N GLY A 99 -0.97 1.20 -13.26
CA GLY A 99 -1.62 1.46 -11.97
C GLY A 99 -2.48 2.72 -11.94
N THR A 100 -3.60 2.71 -12.68
CA THR A 100 -4.50 3.87 -12.83
C THR A 100 -5.09 4.41 -11.52
N SER A 101 -5.14 3.58 -10.47
CA SER A 101 -5.58 4.03 -9.14
C SER A 101 -4.68 5.13 -8.56
N GLY A 102 -3.36 5.05 -8.77
CA GLY A 102 -2.42 6.08 -8.33
C GLY A 102 -2.61 7.39 -9.11
N MET A 103 -2.82 7.29 -10.43
CA MET A 103 -3.11 8.45 -11.29
C MET A 103 -4.34 9.22 -10.80
N THR A 104 -5.44 8.49 -10.57
CA THR A 104 -6.69 9.10 -10.11
C THR A 104 -6.61 9.63 -8.68
N ALA A 105 -5.81 9.02 -7.80
CA ALA A 105 -5.53 9.57 -6.47
C ALA A 105 -4.71 10.86 -6.55
N ALA A 106 -3.68 10.91 -7.40
CA ALA A 106 -2.87 12.11 -7.63
C ALA A 106 -3.71 13.28 -8.18
N MET A 107 -4.65 13.00 -9.09
CA MET A 107 -5.60 14.02 -9.59
C MET A 107 -6.52 14.58 -8.51
N ASN A 108 -6.69 13.88 -7.38
CA ASN A 108 -7.45 14.36 -6.21
C ASN A 108 -6.53 14.97 -5.13
N GLY A 109 -5.25 15.21 -5.43
CA GLY A 109 -4.29 15.84 -4.52
C GLY A 109 -3.60 14.88 -3.55
N SER A 110 -3.80 13.56 -3.70
CA SER A 110 -3.14 12.57 -2.84
C SER A 110 -1.66 12.40 -3.22
N VAL A 111 -0.78 12.45 -2.24
CA VAL A 111 0.65 12.18 -2.43
C VAL A 111 0.86 10.68 -2.63
N ASN A 112 1.58 10.30 -3.69
CA ASN A 112 1.90 8.90 -3.91
C ASN A 112 3.14 8.52 -3.08
N VAL A 113 3.02 7.46 -2.29
CA VAL A 113 4.15 6.74 -1.67
C VAL A 113 4.21 5.38 -2.35
N SER A 114 5.31 5.07 -3.04
CA SER A 114 5.36 3.90 -3.91
C SER A 114 6.73 3.29 -4.08
N ILE A 115 6.74 1.97 -4.33
CA ILE A 115 7.83 1.31 -5.06
C ILE A 115 7.90 1.85 -6.49
N ASN A 116 9.10 1.97 -7.05
CA ASN A 116 9.34 2.49 -8.40
C ASN A 116 8.94 1.49 -9.51
N ASP A 117 7.64 1.24 -9.66
CA ASP A 117 7.08 0.29 -10.63
C ASP A 117 5.80 0.83 -11.29
N GLY A 118 5.44 0.27 -12.45
CA GLY A 118 4.25 0.63 -13.20
C GLY A 118 4.26 2.07 -13.72
N TRP A 119 3.25 2.87 -13.36
CA TRP A 119 3.10 4.26 -13.84
C TRP A 119 3.96 5.27 -13.07
N ILE A 120 4.54 4.87 -11.94
CA ILE A 120 5.29 5.76 -11.05
C ILE A 120 6.50 6.39 -11.77
N PRO A 121 7.31 5.66 -12.56
CA PRO A 121 8.40 6.24 -13.36
C PRO A 121 7.96 7.34 -14.35
N GLU A 122 6.70 7.35 -14.78
CA GLU A 122 6.17 8.33 -15.74
C GLU A 122 5.82 9.67 -15.07
N PHE A 123 5.51 9.64 -13.78
CA PHE A 123 4.91 10.77 -13.05
C PHE A 123 5.79 11.29 -11.91
N ALA A 124 6.45 10.40 -11.18
CA ALA A 124 7.03 10.71 -9.89
C ALA A 124 8.42 11.33 -10.01
N ARG A 125 8.60 12.45 -9.29
CA ARG A 125 9.87 13.05 -8.93
C ARG A 125 9.99 12.97 -7.41
N HIS A 126 10.86 12.07 -6.93
CA HIS A 126 11.04 11.79 -5.51
C HIS A 126 11.33 13.09 -4.74
N GLY A 127 10.58 13.33 -3.66
CA GLY A 127 10.72 14.51 -2.80
C GLY A 127 10.06 15.79 -3.32
N GLU A 128 9.59 15.81 -4.58
CA GLU A 128 8.86 16.95 -5.15
C GLU A 128 7.35 16.73 -5.16
N ASN A 129 6.89 15.64 -5.78
CA ASN A 129 5.46 15.35 -5.96
C ASN A 129 5.06 13.94 -5.48
N ALA A 130 6.03 13.11 -5.09
CA ALA A 130 5.83 11.76 -4.61
C ALA A 130 7.02 11.32 -3.75
N PHE A 131 6.84 10.29 -2.94
CA PHE A 131 7.93 9.58 -2.28
C PHE A 131 8.06 8.20 -2.90
N VAL A 132 9.21 7.97 -3.53
CA VAL A 132 9.51 6.73 -4.24
C VAL A 132 10.66 6.02 -3.54
N THR A 133 10.52 4.73 -3.28
CA THR A 133 11.60 3.94 -2.67
C THR A 133 12.76 3.76 -3.67
N PRO A 134 13.99 3.54 -3.18
CA PRO A 134 15.05 2.96 -3.99
C PRO A 134 14.60 1.63 -4.63
N THR A 135 15.25 1.26 -5.72
CA THR A 135 14.92 0.04 -6.46
C THR A 135 15.81 -1.11 -6.01
N ALA A 136 15.22 -2.21 -5.54
CA ALA A 136 15.95 -3.44 -5.21
C ALA A 136 16.61 -4.07 -6.45
N ASP A 137 17.73 -4.77 -6.26
CA ASP A 137 18.39 -5.51 -7.35
C ASP A 137 17.75 -6.89 -7.55
N HIS A 138 16.83 -6.97 -8.50
CA HIS A 138 16.13 -8.21 -8.84
C HIS A 138 17.00 -9.25 -9.57
N THR A 139 18.25 -8.92 -9.91
CA THR A 139 19.16 -9.88 -10.58
C THR A 139 19.96 -10.70 -9.58
N THR A 140 20.19 -10.18 -8.37
CA THR A 140 21.03 -10.80 -7.34
C THR A 140 20.26 -11.18 -6.08
N MET A 141 19.17 -10.47 -5.77
CA MET A 141 18.38 -10.70 -4.56
C MET A 141 17.26 -11.71 -4.80
N ASP A 142 17.02 -12.58 -3.81
CA ASP A 142 15.82 -13.42 -3.80
C ASP A 142 14.57 -12.61 -3.40
N ILE A 143 13.39 -13.24 -3.55
CA ILE A 143 12.09 -12.57 -3.31
C ILE A 143 11.97 -12.03 -1.89
N GLU A 144 12.46 -12.77 -0.90
CA GLU A 144 12.35 -12.39 0.51
C GLU A 144 13.29 -11.22 0.83
N SER A 145 14.50 -11.21 0.26
CA SER A 145 15.45 -10.10 0.40
C SER A 145 14.93 -8.84 -0.27
N ILE A 146 14.28 -8.95 -1.44
CA ILE A 146 13.59 -7.82 -2.10
C ILE A 146 12.49 -7.27 -1.21
N ASP A 147 11.65 -8.14 -0.63
CA ASP A 147 10.55 -7.71 0.24
C ASP A 147 11.06 -7.03 1.52
N ASN A 148 12.16 -7.52 2.11
CA ASN A 148 12.80 -6.89 3.26
C ASN A 148 13.38 -5.52 2.89
N PHE A 149 14.10 -5.42 1.77
CA PHE A 149 14.64 -4.16 1.27
C PHE A 149 13.53 -3.13 1.04
N ASP A 150 12.46 -3.53 0.36
CA ASP A 150 11.32 -2.64 0.10
C ASP A 150 10.62 -2.23 1.40
N HIS A 151 10.51 -3.12 2.39
CA HIS A 151 9.94 -2.80 3.71
C HIS A 151 10.80 -1.80 4.51
N GLU A 152 12.12 -1.91 4.43
CA GLU A 152 13.03 -1.00 5.13
C GLU A 152 12.98 0.42 4.54
N ASN A 153 12.70 0.52 3.24
CA ASN A 153 12.76 1.78 2.49
C ASN A 153 11.40 2.45 2.22
N ILE A 154 10.28 1.79 2.54
CA ILE A 154 8.92 2.34 2.43
C ILE A 154 8.50 3.16 3.65
#